data_AF-A0A3D5ED97-F1
#
_entry.id   AF-A0A3D5ED97-F1
#
_cell.length_a   1.000
_cell.length_b   1.000
_cell.length_c   1.000
_cell.angle_alpha   90.00
_cell.angle_beta   90.00
_cell.angle_gamma   90.00
#
_symmetry.space_group_name_H-M   'P 1'
#
loop_
_entity.id
_entity.type
_entity.pdbx_description
1 polymer ?
#
loop_
_entity_poly.entity_id
_entity_poly.type
_entity_poly.pdbx_seq_one_letter_code
_entity_poly.pdbx_strand_id
1 'polypeptide(L)'
;MGNLFLREKENWFAWSIWGIIGAALTFFVAISTRAPQFLGLSAIGFLLLLTWWMHSTKRFDFGRAFKVCCYVLTLTCLPAFLLVIVPNNNLNKIDVIVQGAGFALISLIVCFVCSMIARRPKQYY
;
A
#
# COMPACT_ATOMS: atom_id res chain seq x y z
N MET A 1 -26.03 16.26 -14.08
CA MET A 1 -24.65 16.15 -14.62
C MET A 1 -23.80 17.36 -14.21
N GLY A 2 -23.51 17.52 -12.91
CA GLY A 2 -22.98 18.78 -12.38
C GLY A 2 -21.78 18.65 -11.44
N ASN A 3 -20.90 17.65 -11.62
CA ASN A 3 -19.68 17.49 -10.81
C ASN A 3 -18.50 16.84 -11.55
N LEU A 4 -18.49 16.87 -12.89
CA LEU A 4 -17.35 16.37 -13.70
C LEU A 4 -16.16 17.37 -13.73
N PHE A 5 -16.39 18.62 -13.36
CA PHE A 5 -15.39 19.69 -13.36
C PHE A 5 -14.67 19.91 -12.02
N LEU A 6 -15.21 19.40 -10.91
CA LEU A 6 -14.46 19.25 -9.65
C LEU A 6 -13.69 17.93 -9.64
N ARG A 7 -13.08 17.58 -10.78
CA ARG A 7 -12.06 16.53 -10.83
C ARG A 7 -10.82 17.12 -10.17
N GLU A 8 -10.84 17.20 -8.83
CA GLU A 8 -9.73 17.62 -7.99
C GLU A 8 -8.46 16.97 -8.53
N LYS A 9 -7.50 17.83 -8.91
CA LYS A 9 -6.20 17.45 -9.44
C LYS A 9 -5.59 16.50 -8.41
N GLU A 10 -5.33 15.25 -8.80
CA GLU A 10 -4.73 14.26 -7.89
C GLU A 10 -3.44 14.87 -7.34
N ASN A 11 -3.42 15.16 -6.04
CA ASN A 11 -2.25 15.70 -5.40
C ASN A 11 -1.27 14.55 -5.12
N TRP A 12 -0.55 14.13 -6.17
CA TRP A 12 0.45 13.07 -6.11
C TRP A 12 1.51 13.33 -5.02
N PHE A 13 1.80 14.59 -4.71
CA PHE A 13 2.68 14.95 -3.60
C PHE A 13 2.15 14.49 -2.24
N ALA A 14 0.85 14.66 -1.98
CA ALA A 14 0.25 14.22 -0.71
C ALA A 14 0.36 12.69 -0.57
N TRP A 15 0.11 11.95 -1.64
CA TRP A 15 0.23 10.49 -1.64
C TRP A 15 1.68 10.00 -1.47
N SER A 16 2.65 10.71 -2.06
CA SER A 16 4.07 10.45 -1.82
C SER A 16 4.48 10.68 -0.37
N ILE A 17 3.96 11.74 0.29
CA ILE A 17 4.20 11.97 1.72
C ILE A 17 3.65 10.82 2.55
N TRP A 18 2.43 10.34 2.26
CA TRP A 18 1.87 9.15 2.91
C TRP A 18 2.73 7.90 2.65
N GLY A 19 3.24 7.71 1.44
CA GLY A 19 4.18 6.62 1.13
C GLY A 19 5.48 6.71 1.95
N ILE A 20 6.05 7.90 2.12
CA ILE A 20 7.26 8.13 2.93
C ILE A 20 6.99 7.85 4.41
N ILE A 21 5.84 8.27 4.94
CA ILE A 21 5.44 7.98 6.32
C ILE A 21 5.31 6.46 6.53
N GLY A 22 4.68 5.75 5.59
CA GLY A 22 4.60 4.30 5.61
C GLY A 22 5.97 3.62 5.57
N ALA A 23 6.87 4.11 4.72
CA ALA A 23 8.25 3.63 4.62
C ALA A 23 9.05 3.87 5.92
N ALA A 24 8.88 5.02 6.56
CA ALA A 24 9.52 5.31 7.84
C ALA A 24 9.01 4.39 8.96
N LEU A 25 7.71 4.09 8.96
CA LEU A 25 7.07 3.23 9.96
C LEU A 25 7.54 1.77 9.81
N THR A 26 7.56 1.26 8.57
CA THR A 26 8.08 -0.08 8.27
C THR A 26 9.58 -0.20 8.55
N PHE A 27 10.36 0.85 8.28
CA PHE A 27 11.77 0.92 8.65
C PHE A 27 12.00 0.87 10.17
N PHE A 28 11.22 1.63 10.94
CA PHE A 28 11.27 1.58 12.40
C PHE A 28 10.95 0.18 12.94
N VAL A 29 9.90 -0.45 12.39
CA VAL A 29 9.53 -1.82 12.75
C VAL A 29 10.63 -2.82 12.38
N ALA A 30 11.30 -2.63 11.23
CA ALA A 30 12.42 -3.46 10.79
C ALA A 30 13.57 -3.47 11.79
N ILE A 31 13.97 -2.28 12.26
CA ILE A 31 15.04 -2.12 13.24
C ILE A 31 14.64 -2.73 14.58
N SER A 32 13.39 -2.53 15.00
CA SER A 32 12.92 -2.92 16.32
C SER A 32 12.72 -4.43 16.49
N THR A 33 12.11 -5.11 15.52
CA THR A 33 11.72 -6.52 15.66
C THR A 33 12.60 -7.51 14.92
N ARG A 34 13.33 -7.08 13.88
CA ARG A 34 14.18 -7.94 13.01
C ARG A 34 13.51 -9.19 12.44
N ALA A 35 12.19 -9.31 12.52
CA ALA A 35 11.45 -10.48 12.03
C ALA A 35 10.53 -10.09 10.85
N PRO A 36 10.53 -10.89 9.77
CA PRO A 36 9.85 -10.55 8.51
C PRO A 36 8.33 -10.42 8.63
N GLN A 37 7.72 -11.18 9.55
CA GLN A 37 6.28 -11.19 9.77
C GLN A 37 5.73 -9.82 10.22
N PHE A 38 6.46 -9.08 11.06
CA PHE A 38 6.01 -7.77 11.55
C PHE A 38 6.13 -6.66 10.49
N LEU A 39 6.99 -6.86 9.48
CA LEU A 39 7.11 -5.94 8.34
C LEU A 39 5.88 -5.98 7.44
N GLY A 40 5.42 -7.18 7.10
CA GLY A 40 4.18 -7.34 6.34
C GLY A 40 2.98 -6.75 7.11
N LEU A 41 2.92 -7.00 8.41
CA LEU A 41 1.81 -6.57 9.26
C LEU A 41 1.75 -5.04 9.43
N SER A 42 2.90 -4.39 9.54
CA SER A 42 2.98 -2.91 9.60
C SER A 42 2.59 -2.26 8.27
N ALA A 43 3.02 -2.81 7.13
CA ALA A 43 2.62 -2.33 5.80
C ALA A 43 1.11 -2.48 5.56
N ILE A 44 0.52 -3.62 5.96
CA ILE A 44 -0.93 -3.86 5.88
C ILE A 44 -1.68 -2.92 6.82
N GLY A 45 -1.22 -2.75 8.06
CA GLY A 45 -1.83 -1.82 9.03
C GLY A 45 -1.86 -0.38 8.52
N PHE A 46 -0.78 0.07 7.89
CA PHE A 46 -0.71 1.40 7.29
C PHE A 46 -1.69 1.56 6.12
N LEU A 47 -1.80 0.55 5.26
CA LEU A 47 -2.81 0.55 4.19
C LEU A 47 -4.24 0.59 4.74
N LEU A 48 -4.55 -0.15 5.80
CA LEU A 48 -5.87 -0.12 6.42
C LEU A 48 -6.21 1.29 6.92
N LEU A 49 -5.26 1.98 7.56
CA LEU A 49 -5.44 3.37 7.99
C LEU A 49 -5.68 4.30 6.79
N LEU A 50 -4.90 4.14 5.72
CA LEU A 50 -5.05 4.92 4.48
C LEU A 50 -6.43 4.67 3.84
N THR A 51 -6.89 3.43 3.82
CA THR A 51 -8.19 3.05 3.22
C THR A 51 -9.36 3.52 4.07
N TRP A 52 -9.24 3.49 5.39
CA TRP A 52 -10.20 4.09 6.31
C TRP A 52 -10.33 5.59 6.04
N TRP A 53 -9.20 6.28 5.87
CA TRP A 53 -9.19 7.71 5.54
C TRP A 53 -9.83 7.98 4.17
N MET A 54 -9.49 7.19 3.14
CA MET A 54 -10.12 7.27 1.83
C MET A 54 -11.63 7.00 1.88
N HIS A 55 -12.06 6.02 2.68
CA HIS A 55 -13.47 5.70 2.90
C HIS A 55 -14.22 6.87 3.57
N SER A 56 -13.63 7.47 4.61
CA SER A 56 -14.22 8.60 5.35
C SER A 56 -14.45 9.82 4.47
N THR A 57 -13.50 10.14 3.59
CA THR A 57 -13.66 11.27 2.67
C THR A 57 -14.79 11.03 1.66
N LYS A 58 -15.18 9.76 1.44
CA LYS A 58 -16.11 9.33 0.39
C LYS A 58 -15.81 10.06 -0.91
N ARG A 59 -14.54 10.26 -1.31
CA ARG A 59 -14.17 11.07 -2.49
C ARG A 59 -13.76 10.25 -3.72
N PHE A 60 -13.42 8.98 -3.56
CA PHE A 60 -12.65 8.25 -4.57
C PHE A 60 -13.46 7.22 -5.36
N ASP A 61 -13.21 7.16 -6.68
CA ASP A 61 -13.63 6.05 -7.54
C ASP A 61 -12.70 4.85 -7.36
N PHE A 62 -13.22 3.64 -7.61
CA PHE A 62 -12.49 2.37 -7.44
C PHE A 62 -11.11 2.38 -8.11
N GLY A 63 -11.03 2.80 -9.38
CA GLY A 63 -9.76 2.82 -10.12
C GLY A 63 -8.73 3.80 -9.56
N ARG A 64 -9.19 4.92 -8.98
CA ARG A 64 -8.32 5.91 -8.32
C ARG A 64 -7.80 5.38 -6.99
N ALA A 65 -8.68 4.83 -6.16
CA ALA A 65 -8.29 4.23 -4.89
C ALA A 65 -7.30 3.07 -5.09
N PHE A 66 -7.52 2.22 -6.09
CA PHE A 66 -6.61 1.13 -6.42
C PHE A 66 -5.22 1.63 -6.83
N LYS A 67 -5.14 2.64 -7.71
CA LYS A 67 -3.87 3.22 -8.15
C LYS A 67 -3.08 3.82 -6.99
N VAL A 68 -3.75 4.53 -6.09
CA VAL A 68 -3.15 5.14 -4.91
C VAL A 68 -2.68 4.09 -3.91
N CYS A 69 -3.50 3.08 -3.59
CA CYS A 69 -3.12 1.98 -2.70
C CYS A 69 -1.87 1.25 -3.22
N CYS A 70 -1.82 0.91 -4.51
CA CYS A 70 -0.66 0.27 -5.10
C CYS A 70 0.59 1.16 -5.01
N TYR A 71 0.47 2.46 -5.30
CA TYR A 71 1.59 3.39 -5.23
C TYR A 71 2.13 3.58 -3.80
N VAL A 72 1.25 3.71 -2.82
CA VAL A 72 1.65 3.86 -1.42
C VAL A 72 2.27 2.56 -0.90
N LEU A 73 1.72 1.40 -1.27
CA LEU A 73 2.26 0.11 -0.87
C LEU A 73 3.65 -0.14 -1.45
N THR A 74 3.91 0.19 -2.71
CA THR A 74 5.26 -0.01 -3.27
C THR A 74 6.31 0.83 -2.54
N LEU A 75 5.99 2.08 -2.21
CA LEU A 75 6.88 2.94 -1.41
C LEU A 75 7.08 2.38 0.01
N THR A 76 6.00 1.92 0.63
CA THR A 76 6.01 1.40 2.01
C THR A 76 6.78 0.09 2.13
N CYS A 77 6.74 -0.78 1.11
CA CYS A 77 7.42 -2.07 1.13
C CYS A 77 8.89 -2.01 0.70
N LEU A 78 9.32 -0.94 0.02
CA LEU A 78 10.70 -0.74 -0.43
C LEU A 78 11.77 -0.95 0.68
N PRO A 79 11.64 -0.38 1.89
CA PRO A 79 12.59 -0.64 2.97
C PRO A 79 12.58 -2.10 3.46
N ALA A 80 11.43 -2.78 3.42
CA ALA A 80 11.35 -4.19 3.81
C ALA A 80 12.12 -5.10 2.84
N PHE A 81 12.07 -4.81 1.53
CA PHE A 81 12.85 -5.53 0.52
C PHE A 81 14.35 -5.32 0.70
N LEU A 82 14.79 -4.08 0.93
CA LEU A 82 16.21 -3.76 1.09
C LEU A 82 16.82 -4.35 2.36
N LEU A 83 16.07 -4.41 3.46
CA LEU A 83 16.61 -4.82 4.76
C LEU A 83 16.49 -6.31 5.06
N VAL A 84 15.56 -7.03 4.45
CA VAL A 84 15.29 -8.44 4.81
C VAL A 84 15.56 -9.41 3.68
N ILE A 85 15.25 -9.02 2.44
CA ILE A 85 15.35 -9.93 1.29
C ILE A 85 16.75 -9.88 0.68
N VAL A 86 17.34 -8.68 0.55
CA VAL A 86 18.68 -8.51 -0.06
C VAL A 86 19.84 -9.07 0.78
N PRO A 87 19.91 -8.90 2.12
CA PRO A 87 21.09 -9.34 2.87
C PRO A 87 21.08 -10.83 3.26
N ASN A 88 20.08 -11.61 2.83
CA ASN A 88 20.02 -13.03 3.19
C ASN A 88 20.91 -13.88 2.25
N ASN A 89 22.21 -13.89 2.55
CA ASN A 89 23.25 -14.57 1.76
C ASN A 89 23.07 -16.10 1.64
N ASN A 90 22.12 -16.71 2.36
CA ASN A 90 21.87 -18.16 2.37
C ASN A 90 20.65 -18.60 1.55
N LEU A 91 19.92 -17.68 0.91
CA LEU A 91 18.76 -18.06 0.10
C LEU A 91 19.16 -18.40 -1.35
N ASN A 92 18.64 -19.52 -1.84
CA ASN A 92 18.71 -19.83 -3.27
C ASN A 92 17.98 -18.74 -4.07
N LYS A 93 18.47 -18.42 -5.26
CA LYS A 93 17.86 -17.40 -6.15
C LYS A 93 16.38 -17.67 -6.40
N ILE A 94 15.98 -18.94 -6.41
CA ILE A 94 14.58 -19.37 -6.60
C ILE A 94 13.71 -18.99 -5.40
N ASP A 95 14.20 -19.12 -4.17
CA ASP A 95 13.43 -18.78 -2.96
C ASP A 95 13.17 -17.27 -2.88
N VAL A 96 14.13 -16.43 -3.29
CA VAL A 96 13.95 -14.98 -3.37
C VAL A 96 12.89 -14.61 -4.39
N ILE A 97 12.87 -15.27 -5.55
CA ILE A 97 11.87 -15.03 -6.60
C ILE A 97 10.48 -15.47 -6.12
N VAL A 98 10.37 -16.64 -5.49
CA VAL A 98 9.09 -17.17 -4.98
C VAL A 98 8.55 -16.29 -3.85
N GLN A 99 9.39 -15.85 -2.91
CA GLN A 99 8.98 -14.94 -1.84
C GLN A 99 8.57 -13.56 -2.40
N GLY A 100 9.33 -13.01 -3.35
CA GLY A 100 8.99 -11.76 -4.02
C GLY A 100 7.67 -11.83 -4.79
N ALA A 101 7.46 -12.91 -5.56
CA ALA A 101 6.24 -13.15 -6.30
C ALA A 101 5.03 -13.36 -5.38
N GLY A 102 5.20 -14.13 -4.29
CA GLY A 102 4.17 -14.32 -3.26
C GLY A 102 3.77 -13.01 -2.60
N PHE A 103 4.75 -12.17 -2.25
CA PHE A 103 4.50 -10.85 -1.67
C PHE A 103 3.77 -9.92 -2.65
N ALA A 104 4.15 -9.94 -3.93
CA ALA A 104 3.46 -9.18 -4.99
C ALA A 104 2.00 -9.62 -5.16
N LEU A 105 1.71 -10.93 -5.12
CA LEU A 105 0.35 -11.45 -5.22
C LEU A 105 -0.50 -11.07 -4.00
N ILE A 106 0.04 -11.25 -2.80
CA ILE A 106 -0.67 -10.90 -1.55
C ILE A 106 -0.94 -9.39 -1.51
N SER A 107 0.04 -8.56 -1.85
CA SER A 107 -0.16 -7.11 -1.88
C SER A 107 -1.19 -6.66 -2.91
N LEU A 108 -1.26 -7.31 -4.08
CA LEU A 108 -2.33 -7.05 -5.05
C LEU A 108 -3.71 -7.39 -4.50
N ILE A 109 -3.86 -8.53 -3.81
CA ILE A 109 -5.12 -8.93 -3.17
C ILE A 109 -5.50 -7.92 -2.10
N VAL A 110 -4.56 -7.50 -1.25
CA VAL A 110 -4.79 -6.49 -0.22
C VAL A 110 -5.22 -5.17 -0.84
N CYS A 111 -4.53 -4.68 -1.87
CA CYS A 111 -4.90 -3.46 -2.60
C CYS A 111 -6.28 -3.55 -3.24
N PHE A 112 -6.67 -4.73 -3.74
CA PHE A 112 -7.99 -4.98 -4.31
C PHE A 112 -9.11 -4.92 -3.24
N VAL A 113 -8.91 -5.58 -2.09
CA VAL A 113 -9.88 -5.51 -0.97
C VAL A 113 -9.99 -4.08 -0.45
N CYS A 114 -8.85 -3.41 -0.29
CA CYS A 114 -8.74 -2.02 0.14
C CYS A 114 -9.47 -1.05 -0.80
N SER A 115 -9.35 -1.24 -2.12
CA SER A 115 -10.04 -0.41 -3.10
C SER A 115 -11.54 -0.69 -3.17
N MET A 116 -11.98 -1.92 -2.91
CA MET A 116 -13.41 -2.24 -2.76
C MET A 116 -14.04 -1.51 -1.57
N ILE A 117 -13.34 -1.46 -0.42
CA ILE A 117 -13.82 -0.77 0.79
C ILE A 117 -13.83 0.75 0.59
N ALA A 118 -12.81 1.31 -0.08
CA ALA A 118 -12.70 2.74 -0.33
C ALA A 118 -13.69 3.27 -1.38
N ARG A 119 -14.33 2.39 -2.17
CA ARG A 119 -15.24 2.78 -3.24
C ARG A 119 -16.52 3.43 -2.67
N ARG A 120 -16.89 4.61 -3.20
CA ARG A 120 -18.21 5.19 -2.91
C ARG A 120 -19.35 4.26 -3.39
N PRO A 121 -20.46 4.10 -2.64
CA PRO A 121 -21.64 3.41 -3.16
C PRO A 121 -22.16 4.14 -4.40
N LYS A 122 -22.54 3.39 -5.45
CA LYS A 122 -23.15 3.97 -6.65
C LYS A 122 -24.43 4.69 -6.23
N GLN A 123 -24.46 6.02 -6.35
CA GLN A 123 -25.71 6.76 -6.24
C GLN A 123 -26.52 6.48 -7.50
N TYR A 124 -27.49 5.58 -7.39
CA TYR A 124 -28.53 5.40 -8.39
C TYR A 124 -29.47 6.60 -8.25
N TYR A 125 -29.20 7.65 -9.03
CA TYR A 125 -30.20 8.66 -9.37
C TYR A 125 -30.80 8.30 -10.71
#